data_AF-A0A9W9YF94-F1
#
_entry.id   AF-A0A9W9YF94-F1
#
_cell.length_a   1.000
_cell.length_b   1.000
_cell.length_c   1.000
_cell.angle_alpha   90.00
_cell.angle_beta   90.00
_cell.angle_gamma   90.00
#
_symmetry.space_group_name_H-M   'P 1'
#
loop_
_entity.id
_entity.type
_entity.pdbx_description
1 polymer ?
#
loop_
_entity_poly.entity_id
_entity_poly.type
_entity_poly.pdbx_seq_one_letter_code
_entity_poly.pdbx_strand_id
1 'polypeptide(L)'
;MTLWETLWSQRLSPNYHLIICLAILDKHRHVIMENEFGFTDILKYINDLAYCMDIQEVLIRAEQICLQLLVYPDTPEEVKAILTGKNEAMMTPNVERTDPFLMAHNRHVVQLLEGCGLGKD
;
A
#
# COMPACT_ATOMS: atom_id res chain seq x y z
N MET A 1 2.82 11.57 11.62
CA MET A 1 4.06 11.01 11.04
C MET A 1 4.02 9.49 10.89
N THR A 2 3.37 8.73 11.78
CA THR A 2 3.34 7.25 11.77
C THR A 2 2.59 6.59 10.62
N LEU A 3 1.55 7.23 10.06
CA LEU A 3 0.77 6.65 8.94
C LEU A 3 1.63 6.45 7.69
N TRP A 4 2.31 7.50 7.23
CA TRP A 4 3.11 7.48 6.00
C TRP A 4 4.30 6.52 6.11
N GLU A 5 4.91 6.42 7.28
CA GLU A 5 5.99 5.48 7.56
C GLU A 5 5.50 4.02 7.50
N THR A 6 4.33 3.75 8.06
CA THR A 6 3.71 2.42 8.00
C THR A 6 3.28 2.07 6.56
N LEU A 7 2.79 3.06 5.81
CA LEU A 7 2.38 2.90 4.42
C LEU A 7 3.57 2.57 3.51
N TRP A 8 4.68 3.31 3.63
CA TRP A 8 5.87 3.11 2.81
C TRP A 8 6.64 1.84 3.19
N SER A 9 6.54 1.37 4.44
CA SER A 9 7.22 0.16 4.89
C SER A 9 6.72 -1.14 4.21
N GLN A 10 5.56 -1.11 3.55
CA GLN A 10 4.97 -2.22 2.74
C GLN A 10 5.06 -3.64 3.36
N ARG A 11 5.08 -3.74 4.70
CA ARG A 11 5.47 -4.98 5.38
C ARG A 11 4.47 -6.13 5.24
N LEU A 12 3.17 -5.83 5.07
CA LEU A 12 2.12 -6.85 4.95
C LEU A 12 1.64 -7.07 3.51
N SER A 13 1.55 -6.02 2.71
CA SER A 13 1.07 -6.10 1.32
C SER A 13 1.55 -4.89 0.52
N PRO A 14 1.94 -5.05 -0.76
CA PRO A 14 2.20 -3.93 -1.67
C PRO A 14 0.97 -3.04 -1.89
N ASN A 15 -0.24 -3.57 -1.72
CA ASN A 15 -1.50 -2.82 -1.86
C ASN A 15 -2.13 -2.49 -0.49
N TYR A 16 -1.31 -2.13 0.50
CA TYR A 16 -1.77 -1.86 1.87
C TYR A 16 -2.82 -0.73 1.97
N HIS A 17 -2.75 0.25 1.07
CA HIS A 17 -3.72 1.34 0.97
C HIS A 17 -5.16 0.85 0.74
N LEU A 18 -5.38 -0.23 -0.03
CA LEU A 18 -6.71 -0.82 -0.24
C LEU A 18 -7.26 -1.41 1.06
N ILE A 19 -6.38 -2.00 1.88
CA ILE A 19 -6.75 -2.60 3.16
C ILE A 19 -7.08 -1.52 4.18
N ILE A 20 -6.39 -0.37 4.14
CA ILE A 20 -6.75 0.80 4.94
C ILE A 20 -8.15 1.30 4.56
N CYS A 21 -8.43 1.47 3.26
CA CYS A 21 -9.76 1.87 2.79
C CYS A 21 -10.84 0.87 3.24
N LEU A 22 -10.55 -0.43 3.16
CA LEU A 22 -11.44 -1.48 3.61
C LEU A 22 -11.68 -1.42 5.12
N ALA A 23 -10.65 -1.17 5.94
CA ALA A 23 -10.79 -1.05 7.40
C ALA A 23 -11.70 0.12 7.81
N ILE A 24 -11.58 1.25 7.11
CA ILE A 24 -12.44 2.43 7.31
C ILE A 24 -13.88 2.09 6.93
N LEU A 25 -14.10 1.52 5.74
CA LEU A 25 -15.44 1.14 5.30
C LEU A 25 -16.07 0.08 6.21
N ASP A 26 -15.30 -0.91 6.65
CA ASP A 26 -15.79 -1.98 7.53
C ASP A 26 -16.28 -1.45 8.87
N LYS A 27 -15.61 -0.43 9.43
CA LYS A 27 -16.03 0.21 10.70
C LYS A 27 -17.37 0.92 10.55
N HIS A 28 -17.63 1.49 9.38
CA HIS A 28 -18.80 2.33 9.12
C HIS A 28 -19.91 1.66 8.31
N ARG A 29 -19.70 0.39 7.91
CA ARG A 29 -20.64 -0.39 7.10
C ARG A 29 -22.06 -0.43 7.69
N HIS A 30 -22.16 -0.54 9.01
CA HIS A 30 -23.44 -0.65 9.73
C HIS A 30 -24.24 0.65 9.61
N VAL A 31 -23.57 1.79 9.81
CA VAL A 31 -24.18 3.13 9.71
C VAL A 31 -24.66 3.41 8.29
N ILE A 32 -23.89 2.97 7.28
CA ILE A 32 -24.25 3.14 5.87
C ILE A 32 -25.48 2.28 5.50
N MET A 33 -25.52 1.03 5.98
CA MET A 33 -26.63 0.12 5.69
C MET A 33 -27.92 0.47 6.44
N GLU A 34 -27.83 0.96 7.68
CA GLU A 34 -29.01 1.31 8.49
C GLU A 34 -29.66 2.64 8.11
N ASN A 35 -28.87 3.63 7.64
CA ASN A 35 -29.39 4.95 7.28
C ASN A 35 -29.85 5.07 5.82
N GLU A 36 -29.87 3.98 5.05
CA GLU A 36 -30.23 3.97 3.62
C GLU A 36 -29.49 5.06 2.83
N PHE A 37 -28.21 5.29 3.12
CA PHE A 37 -27.48 6.41 2.55
C PHE A 37 -27.38 6.33 1.02
N GLY A 38 -27.75 7.42 0.36
CA GLY A 38 -27.45 7.63 -1.05
C GLY A 38 -25.97 7.92 -1.28
N PHE A 39 -25.51 7.84 -2.53
CA PHE A 39 -24.11 8.07 -2.89
C PHE A 39 -23.53 9.38 -2.32
N THR A 40 -24.30 10.47 -2.41
CA THR A 40 -23.88 11.81 -1.93
C THR A 40 -23.72 11.85 -0.41
N ASP A 41 -24.57 11.12 0.33
CA ASP A 41 -24.52 11.06 1.79
C ASP A 41 -23.32 10.24 2.26
N ILE A 42 -23.00 9.13 1.57
CA ILE A 42 -21.78 8.35 1.81
C ILE A 42 -20.55 9.22 1.64
N LEU A 43 -20.48 10.02 0.56
CA LEU A 43 -19.33 10.88 0.30
C LEU A 43 -19.16 11.94 1.39
N LYS A 44 -20.25 12.60 1.79
CA LYS A 44 -20.23 13.58 2.86
C LYS A 44 -19.79 12.94 4.18
N TYR A 45 -20.34 11.77 4.49
CA TYR A 45 -20.02 11.03 5.70
C TYR A 45 -18.53 10.64 5.78
N ILE A 46 -17.97 10.08 4.69
CA ILE A 46 -16.54 9.72 4.64
C ILE A 46 -15.66 10.97 4.77
N ASN A 47 -16.04 12.08 4.15
CA ASN A 47 -15.31 13.34 4.25
C ASN A 47 -15.32 13.90 5.70
N ASP A 48 -16.47 13.87 6.36
CA ASP A 48 -16.58 14.27 7.78
C ASP A 48 -15.79 13.32 8.70
N LEU A 49 -15.72 12.03 8.33
CA LEU A 49 -14.96 11.02 9.06
C LEU A 49 -13.45 11.25 9.03
N ALA A 50 -12.92 11.76 7.90
CA ALA A 50 -11.49 12.02 7.71
C ALA A 50 -10.87 12.88 8.82
N TYR A 51 -11.66 13.73 9.46
CA TYR A 51 -11.23 14.64 10.52
C TYR A 51 -11.33 14.06 11.94
N CYS A 52 -12.04 12.93 12.13
CA CYS A 52 -12.25 12.30 13.44
C CYS A 52 -11.57 10.93 13.60
N MET A 53 -10.98 10.38 12.54
CA MET A 53 -10.38 9.04 12.59
C MET A 53 -9.09 9.03 13.42
N ASP A 54 -9.04 8.11 14.40
CA ASP A 54 -7.79 7.71 15.02
C ASP A 54 -7.02 6.78 14.07
N ILE A 55 -5.90 7.31 13.56
CA ILE A 55 -5.02 6.63 12.62
C ILE A 55 -4.49 5.30 13.20
N GLN A 56 -4.19 5.23 14.50
CA GLN A 56 -3.66 4.02 15.11
C GLN A 56 -4.71 2.92 15.14
N GLU A 57 -5.95 3.26 15.48
CA GLU A 57 -7.07 2.31 15.49
C GLU A 57 -7.33 1.76 14.08
N VAL A 58 -7.33 2.63 13.07
CA VAL A 58 -7.52 2.23 11.66
C VAL A 58 -6.39 1.30 11.20
N LEU A 59 -5.13 1.58 11.57
CA LEU A 59 -3.99 0.74 11.22
C LEU A 59 -4.05 -0.65 11.86
N ILE A 60 -4.38 -0.72 13.16
CA ILE A 60 -4.53 -2.00 13.87
C ILE A 60 -5.63 -2.84 13.20
N ARG A 61 -6.75 -2.22 12.84
CA ARG A 61 -7.87 -2.89 12.19
C ARG A 61 -7.51 -3.37 10.78
N ALA A 62 -6.77 -2.56 10.03
CA ALA A 62 -6.26 -2.94 8.71
C ALA A 62 -5.32 -4.15 8.80
N GLU A 63 -4.40 -4.18 9.77
CA GLU A 63 -3.52 -5.33 10.02
C GLU A 63 -4.32 -6.59 10.34
N GLN A 64 -5.33 -6.47 11.20
CA GLN A 64 -6.20 -7.59 11.57
C GLN A 64 -6.96 -8.16 10.36
N ILE A 65 -7.53 -7.31 9.51
CA ILE A 65 -8.23 -7.73 8.28
C ILE A 65 -7.24 -8.40 7.32
N CYS A 66 -6.04 -7.83 7.16
CA CYS A 66 -5.01 -8.41 6.30
C CYS A 66 -4.61 -9.82 6.76
N LEU A 67 -4.34 -9.99 8.05
CA LEU A 67 -4.01 -11.29 8.64
C LEU A 67 -5.17 -12.28 8.49
N GLN A 68 -6.41 -11.85 8.73
CA GLN A 68 -7.59 -12.70 8.54
C GLN A 68 -7.70 -13.21 7.10
N LEU A 69 -7.48 -12.33 6.10
CA LEU A 69 -7.49 -12.71 4.69
C LEU A 69 -6.35 -13.65 4.30
N LEU A 70 -5.18 -13.52 4.93
CA LEU A 70 -4.03 -14.41 4.71
C LEU A 70 -4.21 -15.79 5.34
N VAL A 71 -4.89 -15.86 6.49
CA VAL A 71 -5.14 -17.10 7.22
C VAL A 71 -6.27 -17.92 6.60
N TYR A 72 -7.24 -17.27 5.95
CA TYR A 72 -8.39 -17.97 5.36
C TYR A 72 -7.97 -18.79 4.12
N PRO A 73 -8.11 -20.15 4.16
CA PRO A 73 -7.60 -21.03 3.11
C PRO A 73 -8.45 -21.01 1.83
N ASP A 74 -9.70 -20.54 1.90
CA ASP A 74 -10.68 -20.54 0.80
C ASP A 74 -10.90 -19.15 0.18
N THR A 75 -9.94 -18.24 0.38
CA THR A 75 -10.00 -16.89 -0.22
C THR A 75 -9.82 -17.01 -1.74
N PRO A 76 -10.68 -16.37 -2.57
CA PRO A 76 -10.53 -16.36 -4.02
C PRO A 76 -9.12 -15.94 -4.45
N GLU A 77 -8.54 -16.65 -5.42
CA GLU A 77 -7.17 -16.39 -5.88
C GLU A 77 -6.98 -14.95 -6.36
N GLU A 78 -8.04 -14.31 -6.87
CA GLU A 78 -8.06 -12.91 -7.29
C GLU A 78 -7.73 -11.95 -6.14
N VAL A 79 -8.35 -12.14 -4.98
CA VAL A 79 -8.09 -11.32 -3.78
C VAL A 79 -6.67 -11.58 -3.27
N LYS A 80 -6.23 -12.85 -3.30
CA LYS A 80 -4.85 -13.22 -2.95
C LYS A 80 -3.83 -12.59 -3.90
N ALA A 81 -4.14 -12.50 -5.20
CA ALA A 81 -3.29 -11.86 -6.20
C ALA A 81 -3.19 -10.34 -5.99
N ILE A 82 -4.29 -9.68 -5.65
CA ILE A 82 -4.32 -8.25 -5.27
C ILE A 82 -3.47 -8.02 -4.02
N LEU A 83 -3.63 -8.86 -2.99
CA LEU A 83 -2.87 -8.75 -1.74
C LEU A 83 -1.38 -9.03 -1.91
N THR A 84 -1.01 -9.95 -2.79
CA THR A 84 0.40 -10.33 -3.05
C THR A 84 1.08 -9.39 -4.06
N GLY A 85 0.32 -8.46 -4.66
CA GLY A 85 0.87 -7.48 -5.62
C GLY A 85 1.21 -8.05 -7.00
N LYS A 86 0.65 -9.21 -7.37
CA LYS A 86 0.77 -9.75 -8.74
C LYS A 86 0.11 -8.86 -9.80
N ASN A 87 -0.67 -7.87 -9.36
CA ASN A 87 -1.26 -6.84 -10.19
C ASN A 87 -0.30 -5.66 -10.27
N GLU A 88 0.73 -5.77 -11.11
CA GLU A 88 1.84 -4.81 -11.24
C GLU A 88 1.44 -3.39 -11.71
N ALA A 89 0.15 -3.12 -11.92
CA ALA A 89 -0.30 -1.93 -12.65
C ALA A 89 -0.72 -0.72 -11.81
N MET A 90 -0.86 -0.79 -10.47
CA MET A 90 -1.55 0.31 -9.75
C MET A 90 -0.94 0.81 -8.44
N MET A 91 0.36 0.61 -8.21
CA MET A 91 1.11 1.43 -7.24
C MET A 91 2.57 1.61 -7.65
N THR A 92 2.78 2.05 -8.89
CA THR A 92 3.91 2.93 -9.17
C THR A 92 3.33 4.33 -9.43
N PRO A 93 3.46 5.32 -8.52
CA PRO A 93 3.95 6.56 -9.07
C PRO A 93 5.29 6.18 -9.69
N ASN A 94 5.44 6.44 -10.97
CA ASN A 94 6.66 6.24 -11.75
C ASN A 94 7.83 7.01 -11.10
N VAL A 95 8.39 6.47 -10.01
CA VAL A 95 9.53 6.99 -9.24
C VAL A 95 10.77 6.11 -9.47
N GLU A 96 10.64 5.06 -10.27
CA GLU A 96 11.75 4.21 -10.69
C GLU A 96 11.81 4.00 -12.21
N ARG A 97 11.35 4.96 -13.03
CA ARG A 97 12.17 5.22 -14.23
C ARG A 97 13.44 5.87 -13.73
N THR A 98 14.43 5.06 -13.39
CA THR A 98 15.81 5.54 -13.41
C THR A 98 16.02 6.08 -14.82
N ASP A 99 16.11 7.40 -14.97
CA ASP A 99 16.31 8.00 -16.28
C ASP A 99 17.53 7.33 -16.94
N PRO A 100 17.45 6.89 -18.20
CA PRO A 100 18.61 6.36 -18.93
C PRO A 100 19.79 7.35 -18.92
N PHE A 101 19.49 8.65 -18.75
CA PHE A 101 20.48 9.72 -18.58
C PHE A 101 21.15 9.73 -17.20
N LEU A 102 20.47 9.32 -16.13
CA LEU A 102 21.04 9.24 -14.77
C LEU A 102 22.03 8.07 -14.65
N MET A 103 21.76 6.96 -15.35
CA MET A 103 22.72 5.85 -15.53
C MET A 103 23.94 6.25 -16.36
N ALA A 104 23.76 7.14 -17.36
CA ALA A 104 24.87 7.61 -18.19
C ALA A 104 25.85 8.53 -17.45
N HIS A 105 25.41 9.23 -16.40
CA HIS A 105 26.25 10.14 -15.62
C HIS A 105 27.19 9.43 -14.64
N ASN A 106 26.86 8.20 -14.22
CA ASN A 106 27.70 7.41 -13.32
C ASN A 106 28.70 6.49 -14.05
N ARG A 107 28.87 6.64 -15.37
CA ARG A 107 29.84 5.86 -16.16
C ARG A 107 31.28 6.00 -15.64
N HIS A 108 31.62 7.17 -15.08
CA HIS A 108 32.95 7.43 -14.52
C HIS A 108 33.16 6.72 -13.18
N VAL A 109 32.12 6.59 -12.35
CA VAL A 109 32.20 5.89 -11.06
C VAL A 109 32.29 4.37 -11.26
N VAL A 110 31.58 3.84 -12.27
CA VAL A 110 31.66 2.42 -12.65
C VAL A 110 33.04 2.06 -13.23
N GLN A 111 33.64 2.92 -14.06
CA GLN A 111 35.01 2.72 -14.57
C GLN A 111 36.09 2.78 -13.48
N LEU A 112 35.89 3.59 -12.44
CA LEU A 112 36.83 3.66 -11.31
C LEU A 112 36.77 2.41 -10.42
N LEU A 113 35.60 1.77 -10.30
CA LEU A 113 35.43 0.53 -9.53
C LEU A 113 35.98 -0.70 -10.27
N GLU A 114 35.88 -0.77 -11.60
CA GLU A 114 36.53 -1.84 -12.39
C GLU A 114 38.06 -1.75 -12.43
N GLY A 115 38.63 -0.55 -12.20
CA GLY A 115 40.08 -0.34 -12.12
C GLY A 115 40.71 -0.76 -10.79
N CYS A 116 39.93 -0.86 -9.70
CA CYS A 116 40.38 -1.38 -8.42
C CYS A 116 40.19 -2.90 -8.36
N GLY A 117 40.93 -3.62 -9.19
CA GLY A 117 41.12 -5.06 -9.06
C GLY A 117 41.80 -5.40 -7.73
N LEU A 118 41.03 -5.54 -6.65
CA LEU A 118 41.42 -6.37 -5.52
C LEU A 118 40.85 -7.76 -5.77
N GLY A 119 41.76 -8.65 -6.15
CA GLY A 119 41.46 -9.91 -6.80
C GLY A 119 40.84 -10.98 -5.92
N LYS A 120 40.60 -12.11 -6.57
CA LYS A 120 40.72 -13.46 -6.02
C LYS A 120 40.76 -14.45 -7.18
N ASP A 121 41.91 -15.12 -7.23
CA ASP A 121 42.22 -16.45 -7.78
C ASP A 121 41.94 -16.75 -9.26
#